data_AF-A0A8T5UE72-F1
#
_entry.id   AF-A0A8T5UE72-F1
#
_cell.length_a   1.000
_cell.length_b   1.000
_cell.length_c   1.000
_cell.angle_alpha   90.00
_cell.angle_beta   90.00
_cell.angle_gamma   90.00
#
_symmetry.space_group_name_H-M   'P 1'
#
loop_
_entity.id
_entity.type
_entity.pdbx_description
1 polymer ?
#
loop_
_entity_poly.entity_id
_entity_poly.type
_entity_poly.pdbx_seq_one_letter_code
_entity_poly.pdbx_strand_id
1 'polypeptide(L)' 'VQEMNRETTEYALKQGWLNYRPDPYIHAPLTYSYAGMYWKYLRTMKKIFDPNMIMHPGRLALP' A
#
# COMPACT_ATOMS: atom_id res chain seq x y z
N VAL A 1 5.81 17.73 -1.23
CA VAL A 1 4.57 16.93 -1.26
C VAL A 1 4.75 15.57 -0.61
N GLN A 2 5.78 14.78 -0.97
CA GLN A 2 5.99 13.44 -0.38
C GLN A 2 6.16 13.47 1.15
N GLU A 3 6.88 14.46 1.70
CA GLU A 3 7.07 14.57 3.14
C GLU A 3 5.76 14.87 3.89
N MET A 4 4.98 15.84 3.41
CA MET A 4 3.65 16.11 3.94
C MET A 4 2.75 14.86 3.88
N ASN A 5 2.76 14.13 2.75
CA ASN A 5 1.99 12.88 2.61
C ASN A 5 2.45 11.82 3.61
N ARG A 6 3.75 11.73 3.91
CA ARG A 6 4.32 10.81 4.90
C ARG A 6 3.81 11.17 6.29
N GLU A 7 4.04 12.40 6.73
CA GLU A 7 3.65 12.89 8.06
C GLU A 7 2.14 12.76 8.30
N THR A 8 1.33 13.19 7.34
CA THR A 8 -0.14 13.10 7.45
C THR A 8 -0.64 11.67 7.44
N THR A 9 -0.04 10.78 6.66
CA THR A 9 -0.41 9.36 6.66
C THR A 9 -0.02 8.70 7.99
N GLU A 10 1.17 8.98 8.52
CA GLU A 10 1.58 8.48 9.83
C GLU A 10 0.64 8.94 10.94
N TYR A 11 0.20 10.21 10.90
CA TYR A 11 -0.79 10.72 11.84
C TYR A 11 -2.15 10.01 11.67
N ALA A 12 -2.67 9.92 10.43
CA ALA A 12 -3.95 9.30 10.14
C ALA A 12 -4.00 7.83 10.59
N LEU A 13 -2.94 7.06 10.31
CA LEU A 13 -2.85 5.66 10.72
C LEU A 13 -2.89 5.49 12.25
N LYS A 14 -2.28 6.41 13.01
CA LYS A 14 -2.37 6.42 14.49
C LYS A 14 -3.80 6.67 14.99
N GLN A 15 -4.65 7.35 14.21
CA GLN A 15 -6.07 7.56 14.51
C GLN A 15 -6.97 6.42 13.99
N GLY A 16 -6.39 5.39 13.36
CA GLY A 16 -7.16 4.32 12.71
C GLY A 16 -7.80 4.76 11.37
N TRP A 17 -7.35 5.86 10.78
CA TRP A 17 -7.84 6.36 9.50
C TRP A 17 -6.98 5.87 8.34
N LEU A 18 -7.59 5.78 7.15
CA LEU A 18 -6.97 5.26 5.93
C LEU A 18 -7.16 6.21 4.76
N ASN A 19 -6.17 6.24 3.87
CA ASN A 19 -6.27 6.97 2.61
C ASN A 19 -7.14 6.20 1.60
N TYR A 20 -8.20 6.83 1.11
CA TYR A 20 -9.07 6.25 0.07
C TYR A 20 -8.34 6.04 -1.26
N ARG A 21 -7.46 6.98 -1.65
CA ARG A 21 -6.66 6.90 -2.88
C ARG A 21 -5.17 6.92 -2.53
N PRO A 22 -4.60 5.76 -2.14
CA PRO A 22 -3.22 5.70 -1.70
C PRO A 22 -2.25 5.92 -2.87
N ASP A 23 -1.23 6.73 -2.61
CA ASP A 23 -0.03 6.83 -3.42
C ASP A 23 0.82 5.56 -3.19
N PRO A 24 1.38 4.94 -4.25
CA PRO A 24 2.14 3.70 -4.13
C PRO A 24 3.52 3.87 -3.46
N TYR A 25 4.06 5.09 -3.35
CA TYR A 25 5.38 5.33 -2.76
C TYR A 25 5.31 5.65 -1.26
N ILE A 26 4.22 6.28 -0.82
CA ILE A 26 4.06 6.73 0.58
C ILE A 26 2.90 6.02 1.27
N HIS A 27 1.67 6.21 0.79
CA HIS A 27 0.46 5.81 1.53
C HIS A 27 0.34 4.28 1.64
N ALA A 28 0.52 3.57 0.53
CA ALA A 28 0.36 2.12 0.50
C ALA A 28 1.44 1.42 1.35
N PRO A 29 2.75 1.70 1.18
CA PRO A 29 3.79 1.09 2.00
C PRO A 29 3.62 1.35 3.50
N LEU A 30 3.27 2.59 3.89
CA LEU A 30 3.03 2.93 5.30
C LEU A 30 1.80 2.21 5.85
N THR A 31 0.72 2.06 5.08
CA THR A 31 -0.44 1.30 5.54
C THR A 31 -0.08 -0.17 5.76
N TYR A 32 0.71 -0.76 4.87
CA TYR A 32 1.09 -2.17 4.94
C TYR A 32 2.06 -2.49 6.08
N SER A 33 2.84 -1.52 6.56
CA SER A 33 3.70 -1.72 7.73
C SER A 33 2.88 -1.95 9.02
N TYR A 34 1.66 -1.43 9.09
CA TYR A 34 0.70 -1.68 10.19
C TYR A 34 -0.24 -2.87 9.89
N ALA A 35 -0.43 -3.22 8.61
CA ALA A 35 -1.37 -4.25 8.16
C ALA A 35 -0.66 -5.43 7.47
N GLY A 36 0.32 -6.04 8.13
CA GLY A 36 1.18 -7.08 7.52
C GLY A 36 0.42 -8.30 6.98
N MET A 37 -0.65 -8.73 7.65
CA MET A 37 -1.48 -9.85 7.18
C MET A 37 -2.27 -9.51 5.91
N TYR A 38 -2.83 -8.30 5.84
CA TYR A 38 -3.48 -7.81 4.63
C TYR A 38 -2.48 -7.79 3.46
N TRP A 39 -1.27 -7.26 3.70
CA TRP A 39 -0.23 -7.20 2.68
C TRP A 39 0.22 -8.57 2.18
N LYS A 40 0.34 -9.55 3.09
CA LYS A 40 0.62 -10.95 2.74
C LYS A 40 -0.42 -11.48 1.76
N TYR A 41 -1.70 -11.37 2.10
CA TYR A 41 -2.77 -11.91 1.25
C TYR A 41 -2.92 -11.15 -0.06
N LEU A 42 -2.76 -9.83 -0.06
CA LEU A 42 -2.84 -9.03 -1.29
C LEU A 42 -1.76 -9.47 -2.31
N ARG A 43 -0.52 -9.68 -1.86
CA ARG A 43 0.55 -10.20 -2.73
C ARG A 43 0.29 -11.63 -3.19
N THR A 44 -0.29 -12.48 -2.34
CA THR A 44 -0.70 -13.83 -2.74
C THR A 44 -1.74 -13.77 -3.86
N MET A 45 -2.76 -12.93 -3.72
CA MET A 45 -3.78 -12.75 -4.75
C MET A 45 -3.18 -12.22 -6.05
N LYS A 46 -2.28 -11.23 -5.97
CA LYS A 46 -1.55 -10.72 -7.13
C LYS A 46 -0.84 -11.83 -7.90
N LYS A 47 -0.12 -12.72 -7.20
CA LYS A 47 0.59 -13.85 -7.83
C LYS A 47 -0.34 -14.91 -8.44
N ILE A 48 -1.52 -15.11 -7.87
CA ILE A 48 -2.52 -16.04 -8.40
C ILE A 48 -3.10 -15.53 -9.72
N PHE A 49 -3.48 -14.25 -9.77
CA PHE A 49 -4.14 -13.66 -10.95
C PHE A 49 -3.19 -13.08 -11.98
N ASP A 50 -1.97 -12.70 -11.58
CA ASP A 50 -0.93 -12.18 -12.46
C ASP A 50 0.42 -12.86 -12.20
N PRO A 51 0.59 -14.15 -12.56
CA PRO A 51 1.81 -14.89 -12.28
C PRO A 51 3.08 -14.25 -12.90
N ASN A 52 2.91 -13.53 -14.01
CA ASN A 52 4.00 -12.89 -14.75
C ASN A 52 4.20 -11.41 -14.39
N MET A 53 3.41 -10.86 -13.45
CA MET A 53 3.52 -9.48 -12.95
C MET A 53 3.44 -8.40 -14.05
N ILE A 54 2.63 -8.62 -15.08
CA ILE A 54 2.49 -7.68 -16.21
C ILE A 54 1.35 -6.68 -16.03
N MET A 55 0.38 -6.98 -15.17
CA MET A 55 -0.80 -6.15 -14.96
C MET A 55 -0.49 -4.99 -14.00
N HIS A 56 -0.12 -3.86 -14.60
CA HIS A 56 0.11 -2.58 -13.93
C HIS A 56 1.07 -2.66 -12.72
N PRO A 57 2.36 -2.99 -12.97
CA PRO A 57 3.36 -3.12 -11.92
C PRO A 57 3.54 -1.80 -11.15
N GLY A 58 3.82 -1.90 -9.86
CA GLY A 58 3.99 -0.76 -8.95
C GLY A 58 2.68 -0.16 -8.42
N ARG A 59 1.52 -0.54 -8.96
CA ARG A 59 0.23 -0.07 -8.45
C ARG A 59 0.01 -0.59 -7.03
N LEU A 60 -0.32 0.32 -6.10
CA LEU A 60 -0.44 -0.01 -4.67
C LEU A 60 0.84 -0.66 -4.10
N ALA A 61 2.01 -0.29 -4.59
CA ALA A 61 3.30 -0.90 -4.21
C ALA A 61 3.41 -2.41 -4.49
N LEU A 62 2.51 -2.97 -5.31
CA LEU A 62 2.60 -4.36 -5.74
C LEU A 62 3.74 -4.55 -6.75
N PRO A 63 4.42 -5.71 -6.72
CA PRO A 63 5.40 -6.06 -7.73
C PRO A 63 4.75 -6.26 -9.10
#